data_AF-A0A0N4WQK1-F1
#
_entry.id   AF-A0A0N4WQK1-F1
#
_cell.length_a   1.000
_cell.length_b   1.000
_cell.length_c   1.000
_cell.angle_alpha   90.00
_cell.angle_beta   90.00
_cell.angle_gamma   90.00
#
_symmetry.space_group_name_H-M   'P 1'
#
loop_
_entity.id
_entity.type
_entity.pdbx_description
1 polymer ?
#
loop_
_entity_poly.entity_id
_entity_poly.type
_entity_poly.pdbx_seq_one_letter_code
_entity_poly.pdbx_strand_id
1 'polypeptide(L)' 'MISGYAVGVGCADTCYGEKKVYCAYEGCTAMTYFGLIYGAGSGPCMADSDCTTYPGSTCNMENGLCVKKPDTPLCP' A
#
# COMPACT_ATOMS: atom_id res chain seq x y z
N MET A 1 -8.43 -2.20 1.75
CA MET A 1 -7.96 -3.60 1.69
C MET A 1 -7.10 -3.85 0.46
N ILE A 2 -7.62 -3.60 -0.75
CA ILE A 2 -6.93 -3.94 -2.02
C ILE A 2 -6.31 -2.74 -2.76
N SER A 3 -6.11 -1.62 -2.07
CA SER A 3 -5.51 -0.45 -2.71
C SER A 3 -4.05 -0.74 -3.02
N GLY A 4 -3.64 -0.66 -4.30
CA GLY A 4 -2.25 -0.83 -4.72
C GLY A 4 -1.33 0.30 -4.24
N TYR A 5 -1.89 1.34 -3.64
CA TYR A 5 -1.16 2.50 -3.12
C TYR A 5 -0.97 2.45 -1.60
N ALA A 6 -1.65 1.54 -0.89
CA ALA A 6 -1.49 1.38 0.55
C ALA A 6 -0.23 0.57 0.86
N VAL A 7 0.60 1.07 1.77
CA VAL A 7 1.90 0.47 2.13
C VAL A 7 1.95 -0.05 3.57
N GLY A 8 0.92 0.23 4.35
CA GLY A 8 0.80 -0.23 5.73
C GLY A 8 -0.66 -0.37 6.13
N VAL A 9 -0.90 -1.18 7.16
CA VAL A 9 -2.22 -1.33 7.79
C VAL A 9 -2.04 -1.45 9.29
N GLY A 10 -2.83 -0.67 10.03
CA GLY A 10 -2.95 -0.77 11.48
C GLY A 10 -4.38 -1.06 11.85
N CYS A 11 -4.62 -2.07 12.68
CA CYS A 11 -5.96 -2.45 13.12
C CYS A 11 -6.05 -2.39 14.65
N ALA A 12 -7.24 -2.04 15.15
CA ALA A 12 -7.59 -2.06 16.56
C ALA A 12 -8.99 -2.62 16.73
N ASP A 13 -9.25 -3.24 17.88
CA ASP A 13 -10.56 -3.74 18.24
C ASP A 13 -11.11 -3.07 19.49
N THR A 14 -12.40 -3.23 19.71
CA THR A 14 -13.09 -2.72 20.90
C THR A 14 -12.82 -3.62 22.11
N CYS A 15 -12.31 -3.06 23.20
CA CYS A 15 -12.06 -3.81 24.44
C CYS A 15 -13.33 -4.14 25.24
N TYR A 16 -14.38 -3.30 25.15
CA TYR A 16 -15.63 -3.47 25.89
C TYR A 16 -16.84 -3.15 25.00
N GLY A 17 -17.93 -3.89 25.20
CA GLY A 17 -19.16 -3.79 24.41
C GLY A 17 -19.19 -4.76 23.23
N GLU A 18 -19.92 -4.40 22.17
CA GLU A 18 -20.03 -5.21 20.95
C GLU A 18 -18.69 -5.24 20.20
N LYS A 19 -18.23 -6.44 19.83
CA LYS A 19 -16.94 -6.64 19.15
C LYS A 19 -16.92 -5.97 17.77
N LYS A 20 -16.12 -4.93 17.61
CA LYS A 20 -15.84 -4.25 16.33
C LYS A 20 -14.35 -4.19 16.08
N VAL A 21 -13.97 -4.28 14.81
CA VAL A 21 -12.57 -4.17 14.35
C VAL A 21 -12.48 -3.02 13.36
N TYR A 22 -11.54 -2.12 13.57
CA TYR A 22 -11.28 -0.96 12.74
C TYR A 22 -9.86 -1.04 12.21
N CYS A 23 -9.68 -0.79 10.91
CA CYS A 23 -8.36 -0.76 10.30
C CYS A 23 -8.16 0.56 9.55
N ALA A 24 -7.03 1.20 9.79
CA ALA A 24 -6.53 2.34 9.03
C ALA A 24 -5.41 1.87 8.09
N TYR A 25 -5.37 2.46 6.90
CA TYR A 25 -4.36 2.16 5.90
C TYR A 25 -3.40 3.35 5.76
N GLU A 26 -2.12 3.04 5.72
CA GLU A 26 -1.08 4.01 5.44
C GLU A 26 -0.90 4.15 3.93
N GLY A 27 -1.00 5.37 3.42
CA GLY A 27 -0.81 5.69 2.02
C GLY A 27 -0.99 7.19 1.79
N CYS A 28 -0.55 7.69 0.64
CA CYS A 28 -0.73 9.10 0.29
C CYS A 28 -2.21 9.41 0.03
N THR A 29 -2.84 10.19 0.90
CA THR A 29 -4.23 10.64 0.72
C THR A 29 -4.36 11.72 -0.35
N ALA A 30 -3.26 12.41 -0.68
CA ALA A 30 -3.16 13.37 -1.78
C ALA A 30 -3.00 12.70 -3.16
N MET A 31 -2.72 11.38 -3.20
CA MET A 31 -2.96 10.56 -4.38
C MET A 31 -4.46 10.31 -4.54
N THR A 32 -5.22 11.39 -4.68
CA THR A 32 -6.60 11.40 -5.14
C THR A 32 -6.62 11.04 -6.63
N TYR A 33 -6.22 9.82 -6.98
CA TYR A 33 -6.74 9.19 -8.19
C TYR A 33 -8.17 8.76 -7.86
N PHE A 34 -9.10 9.73 -7.90
CA PHE A 34 -10.51 9.52 -7.60
C PHE A 34 -11.06 8.36 -8.46
N GLY A 35 -11.09 7.15 -7.89
CA GLY A 35 -11.65 5.94 -8.48
C GLY A 35 -10.66 4.82 -8.87
N LEU A 36 -9.33 5.03 -8.89
CA LEU A 36 -8.38 3.96 -9.22
C LEU A 36 -7.93 3.23 -7.95
N ILE A 37 -8.26 1.94 -7.88
CA ILE A 37 -7.87 1.06 -6.78
C ILE A 37 -6.42 0.60 -6.92
N TYR A 38 -5.95 0.40 -8.16
CA TYR A 38 -4.59 0.03 -8.52
C TYR A 38 -4.33 0.45 -9.98
N GLY A 39 -3.05 0.60 -10.34
CA GLY A 39 -2.65 0.84 -11.73
C GLY A 39 -2.78 -0.43 -12.56
N ALA A 40 -3.32 -0.33 -13.78
CA ALA A 40 -3.24 -1.42 -14.74
C ALA A 40 -1.80 -1.58 -15.24
N GLY A 41 -1.20 -2.75 -15.01
CA GLY A 41 0.16 -3.09 -15.45
C GLY A 41 0.19 -4.42 -16.19
N SER A 42 1.37 -4.80 -16.68
CA SER A 42 1.62 -6.08 -17.37
C SER A 42 1.56 -7.31 -16.45
N GLY A 43 1.40 -7.11 -15.14
CA GLY A 43 1.38 -8.16 -14.13
C GLY A 43 1.88 -7.64 -12.78
N PRO A 44 2.22 -8.56 -11.85
CA PRO A 44 2.98 -8.19 -10.65
C PRO A 44 4.36 -7.64 -11.00
N CYS A 45 5.03 -7.01 -10.04
CA CYS A 45 6.42 -6.61 -10.24
C CYS A 45 7.30 -7.86 -10.45
N MET A 46 8.32 -7.74 -11.30
CA MET A 46 9.31 -8.77 -11.59
C MET A 46 10.74 -8.28 -11.34
N ALA A 47 10.93 -6.97 -11.20
CA ALA A 47 12.18 -6.34 -10.80
C ALA A 47 11.90 -5.07 -9.96
N ASP A 48 12.89 -4.62 -9.20
CA ASP A 48 12.80 -3.41 -8.37
C ASP A 48 12.38 -2.17 -9.19
N SER A 49 12.79 -2.11 -10.46
CA SER A 49 12.46 -1.03 -11.38
C SER A 49 10.97 -0.92 -11.72
N ASP A 50 10.19 -1.97 -11.51
CA ASP A 50 8.75 -1.97 -11.77
C ASP A 50 7.97 -1.21 -10.67
N CYS A 51 8.59 -1.05 -9.49
CA CYS A 51 7.98 -0.43 -8.32
C CYS A 51 8.17 1.09 -8.32
N THR A 52 7.39 1.77 -9.16
CA THR A 52 7.57 3.21 -9.46
C THR A 52 6.77 4.15 -8.57
N THR A 53 5.79 3.65 -7.82
CA THR A 53 4.88 4.50 -7.00
C THR A 53 5.60 5.26 -5.89
N TYR A 54 6.53 4.61 -5.19
CA TYR A 54 7.31 5.23 -4.11
C TYR A 54 8.81 5.06 -4.39
N PRO A 55 9.62 6.13 -4.32
CA PRO A 55 11.05 6.06 -4.61
C PRO A 55 11.80 5.06 -3.73
N GLY A 56 12.66 4.26 -4.37
CA GLY A 56 13.50 3.27 -3.69
C GLY A 56 12.74 2.04 -3.19
N SER A 57 11.52 1.81 -3.67
CA SER A 57 10.81 0.56 -3.42
C SER A 57 11.49 -0.62 -4.12
N THR A 58 11.39 -1.80 -3.52
CA THR A 58 11.92 -3.05 -4.08
C THR A 58 10.77 -3.98 -4.43
N CYS A 59 10.98 -4.90 -5.36
CA CYS A 59 10.02 -5.94 -5.69
C CYS A 59 10.27 -7.19 -4.85
N ASN A 60 9.27 -7.65 -4.11
CA ASN A 60 9.30 -8.99 -3.55
C ASN A 60 8.93 -10.00 -4.65
N MET A 61 9.94 -10.58 -5.29
CA MET A 61 9.76 -11.52 -6.40
C MET A 61 9.03 -12.83 -6.00
N GLU A 62 8.94 -13.16 -4.70
CA GLU A 62 8.21 -14.36 -4.27
C GLU A 62 6.69 -14.20 -4.36
N ASN A 63 6.18 -12.97 -4.22
CA ASN A 63 4.74 -12.68 -4.21
C ASN A 63 4.31 -11.57 -5.17
N GLY A 64 5.26 -10.94 -5.87
CA GLY A 64 4.99 -9.91 -6.87
C GLY A 64 4.55 -8.56 -6.30
N LEU A 65 4.77 -8.32 -4.99
CA LEU A 65 4.38 -7.08 -4.31
C LEU A 65 5.55 -6.12 -4.17
N CYS A 66 5.28 -4.84 -4.40
CA CYS A 66 6.23 -3.77 -4.13
C CYS A 66 6.31 -3.46 -2.63
N VAL A 67 7.53 -3.34 -2.11
CA VAL A 67 7.82 -3.03 -0.72
C VAL A 67 8.42 -1.62 -0.65
N LYS A 68 7.73 -0.70 0.03
CA LYS A 68 8.23 0.66 0.25
C LYS A 68 9.42 0.64 1.19
N LYS A 69 10.48 1.36 0.86
CA LYS A 69 11.59 1.60 1.79
C LYS A 69 11.10 2.34 3.05
N PRO A 70 11.57 1.97 4.26
CA PRO A 70 11.33 2.76 5.47
C PRO A 70 11.71 4.22 5.26
N ASP A 71 10.96 5.14 5.86
CA ASP A 71 11.21 6.60 5.84
C ASP A 71 11.08 7.31 4.48
N THR A 72 10.82 6.61 3.37
CA THR A 72 10.41 7.30 2.12
C THR A 72 9.10 8.05 2.37
N PRO A 73 9.01 9.36 2.09
CA PRO A 73 7.76 10.11 2.25
C PRO A 73 6.60 9.46 1.48
N LEU A 74 5.41 9.48 2.08
CA LEU A 74 4.21 8.94 1.43
C LEU A 74 3.77 9.80 0.25
N CYS A 75 3.91 11.12 0.38
CA CYS A 75 3.59 12.04 -0.70
C CYS A 75 4.87 12.79 -1.11
N PRO A 76 5.08 13.05 -2.41
CA PRO A 76 6.09 14.01 -2.85
C PRO A 76 5.81 15.41 -2.33
#